data_AF-A0A1Q3NBW7-F1
#
_entry.id   AF-A0A1Q3NBW7-F1
#
_cell.length_a   1.000
_cell.length_b   1.000
_cell.length_c   1.000
_cell.angle_alpha   90.00
_cell.angle_beta   90.00
_cell.angle_gamma   90.00
#
_symmetry.space_group_name_H-M   'P 1'
#
loop_
_entity.id
_entity.type
_entity.pdbx_description
1 polymer ?
#
loop_
_entity_poly.entity_id
_entity_poly.type
_entity_poly.pdbx_seq_one_letter_code
_entity_poly.pdbx_strand_id
1 'polypeptide(L)'
;MKQLDWKDEAEFFNKLKDRYVDGLEFCRIAYDLFEYVKEHDQDGYELRKRPRNIKELIEEILPISVYVRTKYRLGNYIQVCWTSRTACFDAEIKVMEECYFLEVTCAVHPKEYLVRELLNKQGYCYAADGVKKIGKDITTECISYDNPSFIEHFVDLIALRIHKKMVKNYPQNTILIICCELDIIYLSQEWNILEEKVRALNIEHNFKEIFIYDSSTEKSFTMS
;
A
#
# COMPACT_ATOMS: atom_id res chain seq x y z
N MET A 1 22.31 -22.50 0.41
CA MET A 1 21.57 -21.38 1.00
C MET A 1 22.27 -20.10 0.60
N LYS A 2 21.74 -19.37 -0.37
CA LYS A 2 22.19 -18.00 -0.62
C LYS A 2 21.38 -17.08 0.30
N GLN A 3 22.06 -16.31 1.12
CA GLN A 3 21.47 -15.16 1.80
C GLN A 3 21.21 -14.09 0.74
N LEU A 4 20.16 -13.28 0.90
CA LEU A 4 19.97 -12.06 0.09
C LEU A 4 21.29 -11.30 0.03
N ASP A 5 21.82 -11.06 -1.17
CA ASP A 5 22.95 -10.16 -1.32
C ASP A 5 22.41 -8.73 -1.21
N TRP A 6 22.43 -8.21 0.01
CA TRP A 6 21.97 -6.85 0.35
C TRP A 6 22.64 -5.75 -0.47
N LYS A 7 23.73 -6.04 -1.21
CA LYS A 7 24.36 -5.09 -2.13
C LYS A 7 23.53 -4.82 -3.38
N ASP A 8 22.87 -5.83 -3.92
CA ASP A 8 22.08 -5.70 -5.15
C ASP A 8 20.79 -4.93 -4.87
N GLU A 9 20.12 -5.22 -3.76
CA GLU A 9 18.93 -4.48 -3.31
C GLU A 9 19.23 -2.99 -3.14
N ALA A 10 20.32 -2.64 -2.46
CA ALA A 10 20.73 -1.25 -2.26
C ALA A 10 20.95 -0.51 -3.59
N GLU A 11 21.37 -1.20 -4.65
CA GLU A 11 21.50 -0.63 -5.99
C GLU A 11 20.13 -0.22 -6.56
N PHE A 12 19.08 -1.02 -6.37
CA PHE A 12 17.71 -0.67 -6.78
C PHE A 12 17.19 0.56 -6.03
N PHE A 13 17.37 0.62 -4.71
CA PHE A 13 16.94 1.79 -3.94
C PHE A 13 17.71 3.05 -4.32
N ASN A 14 19.02 2.95 -4.57
CA ASN A 14 19.83 4.05 -5.09
C ASN A 14 19.37 4.50 -6.50
N LYS A 15 18.67 3.63 -7.24
CA LYS A 15 18.05 3.98 -8.52
C LYS A 15 16.75 4.77 -8.39
N LEU A 16 16.20 4.96 -7.20
CA LEU A 16 14.93 5.68 -7.00
C LEU A 16 15.06 6.84 -6.01
N LYS A 17 15.91 6.67 -5.01
CA LYS A 17 16.01 7.56 -3.86
C LYS A 17 16.54 8.94 -4.23
N ASP A 18 15.82 9.96 -3.76
CA ASP A 18 16.19 11.39 -3.78
C ASP A 18 16.59 11.89 -5.18
N ARG A 19 16.03 11.29 -6.23
CA ARG A 19 16.30 11.63 -7.62
C ARG A 19 15.05 11.53 -8.48
N TYR A 20 14.93 12.46 -9.42
CA TYR A 20 13.87 12.41 -10.41
C TYR A 20 14.16 11.35 -11.47
N VAL A 21 13.21 10.45 -11.65
CA VAL A 21 13.18 9.46 -12.74
C VAL A 21 11.87 9.61 -13.52
N ASP A 22 11.87 9.21 -14.79
CA ASP A 22 10.61 9.08 -15.54
C ASP A 22 9.68 8.08 -14.84
N GLY A 23 8.38 8.35 -14.86
CA GLY A 23 7.38 7.55 -14.14
C GLY A 23 7.28 6.10 -14.63
N LEU A 24 7.45 5.83 -15.92
CA LEU A 24 7.46 4.46 -16.42
C LEU A 24 8.75 3.73 -16.02
N GLU A 25 9.88 4.44 -16.01
CA GLU A 25 11.14 3.90 -15.50
C GLU A 25 11.09 3.63 -14.00
N PHE A 26 10.45 4.51 -13.20
CA PHE A 26 10.16 4.27 -11.79
C PHE A 26 9.39 2.96 -11.60
N CYS A 27 8.30 2.78 -12.35
CA CYS A 27 7.50 1.56 -12.31
C CYS A 27 8.33 0.33 -12.67
N ARG A 28 9.12 0.40 -13.75
CA ARG A 28 9.98 -0.71 -14.17
C ARG A 28 10.94 -1.13 -13.07
N ILE A 29 11.66 -0.19 -12.46
CA ILE A 29 12.60 -0.47 -11.36
C ILE A 29 11.89 -1.05 -10.14
N ALA A 30 10.70 -0.53 -9.78
CA ALA A 30 9.91 -1.02 -8.66
C ALA A 30 9.49 -2.49 -8.84
N TYR A 31 9.01 -2.85 -10.04
CA TYR A 31 8.60 -4.22 -10.34
C TYR A 31 9.79 -5.18 -10.54
N ASP A 32 10.89 -4.73 -11.12
CA ASP A 32 12.13 -5.52 -11.20
C ASP A 32 12.63 -5.89 -9.79
N LEU A 33 12.60 -4.92 -8.86
CA LEU A 33 12.98 -5.17 -7.47
C LEU A 33 11.99 -6.15 -6.79
N PHE A 34 10.69 -6.01 -7.05
CA PHE A 34 9.70 -6.94 -6.51
C PHE A 34 9.89 -8.38 -7.01
N GLU A 35 10.11 -8.58 -8.31
CA GLU A 35 10.40 -9.91 -8.85
C GLU A 35 11.74 -10.46 -8.35
N TYR A 36 12.78 -9.63 -8.21
CA TYR A 36 14.04 -10.02 -7.59
C TYR A 36 13.85 -10.58 -6.17
N VAL A 37 12.99 -9.94 -5.35
CA VAL A 37 12.66 -10.41 -4.00
C VAL A 37 11.89 -11.73 -4.05
N LYS A 38 10.96 -11.86 -4.99
CA LYS A 38 10.10 -13.04 -5.16
C LYS A 38 10.84 -14.27 -5.69
N GLU A 39 11.85 -14.09 -6.53
CA GLU A 39 12.70 -15.17 -7.03
C GLU A 39 13.68 -15.71 -5.97
N HIS A 40 13.75 -15.08 -4.80
CA HIS A 40 14.65 -15.50 -3.73
C HIS A 40 14.08 -16.69 -2.93
N ASP A 41 14.93 -17.66 -2.55
CA ASP A 41 14.59 -18.87 -1.78
C ASP A 41 13.84 -18.64 -0.43
N GLN A 42 13.72 -17.40 0.04
CA GLN A 42 13.06 -17.01 1.30
C GLN A 42 11.99 -15.92 1.10
N ASP A 43 11.55 -15.70 -0.13
CA ASP A 43 10.55 -14.70 -0.52
C ASP A 43 9.34 -14.67 0.41
N GLY A 44 8.71 -15.82 0.68
CA GLY A 44 7.52 -15.91 1.52
C GLY A 44 7.80 -15.50 2.97
N TYR A 45 9.02 -15.72 3.48
CA TYR A 45 9.40 -15.26 4.83
C TYR A 45 9.69 -13.75 4.84
N GLU A 46 10.44 -13.25 3.86
CA GLU A 46 10.86 -11.84 3.83
C GLU A 46 9.69 -10.91 3.45
N LEU A 47 8.83 -11.29 2.51
CA LEU A 47 7.60 -10.56 2.17
C LEU A 47 6.62 -10.51 3.35
N ARG A 48 6.57 -11.56 4.20
CA ARG A 48 5.76 -11.56 5.43
C ARG A 48 6.40 -10.76 6.55
N LYS A 49 7.71 -10.90 6.76
CA LYS A 49 8.45 -10.23 7.83
C LYS A 49 8.64 -8.74 7.55
N ARG A 50 8.67 -8.35 6.28
CA ARG A 50 8.89 -6.98 5.79
C ARG A 50 10.08 -6.32 6.51
N PRO A 51 11.32 -6.84 6.36
CA PRO A 51 12.50 -6.10 6.82
C PRO A 51 12.53 -4.71 6.15
N ARG A 52 13.30 -3.77 6.72
CA ARG A 52 13.18 -2.33 6.44
C ARG A 52 13.05 -1.97 4.94
N ASN A 53 13.91 -2.50 4.08
CA ASN A 53 13.91 -2.18 2.65
C ASN A 53 12.67 -2.78 1.94
N ILE A 54 12.35 -4.05 2.20
CA ILE A 54 11.14 -4.71 1.70
C ILE A 54 9.87 -3.98 2.17
N LYS A 55 9.89 -3.42 3.37
CA LYS A 55 8.79 -2.60 3.87
C LYS A 55 8.61 -1.33 3.03
N GLU A 56 9.69 -0.61 2.73
CA GLU A 56 9.66 0.58 1.86
C GLU A 56 9.20 0.20 0.44
N LEU A 57 9.62 -0.96 -0.08
CA LEU A 57 9.13 -1.48 -1.36
C LEU A 57 7.60 -1.70 -1.35
N ILE A 58 7.09 -2.43 -0.37
CA ILE A 58 5.68 -2.86 -0.31
C ILE A 58 4.75 -1.70 0.09
N GLU A 59 5.14 -0.90 1.08
CA GLU A 59 4.26 0.10 1.70
C GLU A 59 4.41 1.50 1.11
N GLU A 60 5.42 1.76 0.27
CA GLU A 60 5.64 3.07 -0.35
C GLU A 60 5.84 2.97 -1.87
N ILE A 61 6.91 2.28 -2.32
CA ILE A 61 7.35 2.30 -3.73
C ILE A 61 6.33 1.64 -4.67
N LEU A 62 5.82 0.44 -4.34
CA LEU A 62 4.82 -0.24 -5.15
C LEU A 62 3.51 0.58 -5.22
N PRO A 63 2.94 1.08 -4.11
CA PRO A 63 1.79 2.00 -4.18
C PRO A 63 2.00 3.23 -5.07
N ILE A 64 3.17 3.87 -4.98
CA ILE A 64 3.51 4.99 -5.86
C ILE A 64 3.53 4.53 -7.32
N SER A 65 4.10 3.36 -7.61
CA SER A 65 4.16 2.82 -8.98
C SER A 65 2.76 2.56 -9.57
N VAL A 66 1.82 2.05 -8.77
CA VAL A 66 0.44 1.81 -9.21
C VAL A 66 -0.26 3.13 -9.52
N TYR A 67 -0.11 4.12 -8.64
CA TYR A 67 -0.63 5.47 -8.86
C TYR A 67 -0.08 6.07 -10.16
N VAL A 68 1.24 6.06 -10.32
CA VAL A 68 1.93 6.59 -11.50
C VAL A 68 1.44 5.89 -12.76
N ARG A 69 1.42 4.56 -12.79
CA ARG A 69 0.92 3.76 -13.92
C ARG A 69 -0.52 4.12 -14.29
N THR A 70 -1.37 4.40 -13.30
CA THR A 70 -2.78 4.75 -13.52
C THR A 70 -2.95 6.15 -14.12
N LYS A 71 -2.08 7.10 -13.77
CA LYS A 71 -2.19 8.51 -14.18
C LYS A 71 -1.31 8.88 -15.38
N TYR A 72 -0.28 8.08 -15.66
CA TYR A 72 0.65 8.30 -16.77
C TYR A 72 -0.07 8.04 -18.10
N ARG A 73 -0.07 9.04 -18.99
CA ARG A 73 -0.66 8.96 -20.32
C ARG A 73 0.10 9.86 -21.28
N LEU A 74 -0.05 9.64 -22.59
CA LEU A 74 0.55 10.52 -23.60
C LEU A 74 0.14 11.98 -23.34
N GLY A 75 1.14 12.87 -23.26
CA GLY A 75 0.94 14.28 -22.92
C GLY A 75 0.83 14.58 -21.42
N ASN A 76 0.84 13.56 -20.57
CA ASN A 76 0.83 13.67 -19.10
C ASN A 76 2.02 12.88 -18.53
N TYR A 77 3.22 13.34 -18.85
CA TYR A 77 4.46 12.72 -18.41
C TYR A 77 4.71 13.03 -16.94
N ILE A 78 4.90 12.00 -16.14
CA ILE A 78 5.13 12.10 -14.70
C ILE A 78 6.60 11.82 -14.44
N GLN A 79 7.28 12.72 -13.72
CA GLN A 79 8.58 12.42 -13.11
C GLN A 79 8.37 12.16 -11.62
N VAL A 80 9.06 11.17 -11.08
CA VAL A 80 8.90 10.72 -9.69
C VAL A 80 10.23 10.85 -8.95
N CYS A 81 10.18 11.40 -7.75
CA CYS A 81 11.28 11.45 -6.80
C CYS A 81 10.79 10.82 -5.48
N TRP A 82 11.15 9.56 -5.22
CA TRP A 82 10.85 8.94 -3.93
C TRP A 82 11.87 9.41 -2.89
N THR A 83 11.38 9.92 -1.76
CA THR A 83 12.21 10.57 -0.75
C THR A 83 12.31 9.70 0.50
N SER A 84 13.53 9.34 0.91
CA SER A 84 13.67 8.55 2.13
C SER A 84 13.81 9.47 3.36
N ARG A 85 12.71 9.63 4.09
CA ARG A 85 12.66 9.89 5.56
C ARG A 85 12.96 11.29 6.14
N THR A 86 12.89 12.36 5.37
CA THR A 86 12.93 13.73 5.95
C THR A 86 11.78 14.63 5.53
N ALA A 87 11.07 14.27 4.47
CA ALA A 87 9.87 14.96 4.05
C ALA A 87 8.66 14.51 4.90
N CYS A 88 7.65 15.39 4.97
CA CYS A 88 6.35 15.04 5.54
C CYS A 88 5.48 14.23 4.57
N PHE A 89 6.06 13.67 3.51
CA PHE A 89 5.46 12.91 2.42
C PHE A 89 6.47 11.86 1.93
N ASP A 90 6.02 10.88 1.15
CA ASP A 90 6.85 9.74 0.71
C ASP A 90 7.52 9.99 -0.66
N ALA A 91 6.87 10.78 -1.53
CA ALA A 91 7.44 11.15 -2.82
C ALA A 91 6.98 12.53 -3.32
N GLU A 92 7.76 13.12 -4.22
CA GLU A 92 7.37 14.27 -5.03
C GLU A 92 7.17 13.80 -6.48
N ILE A 93 6.13 14.30 -7.15
CA ILE A 93 5.96 14.11 -8.58
C ILE A 93 5.86 15.43 -9.31
N LYS A 94 6.39 15.46 -10.53
CA LYS A 94 6.23 16.57 -11.47
C LYS A 94 5.40 16.12 -12.65
N VAL A 95 4.37 16.90 -12.94
CA VAL A 95 3.50 16.71 -14.08
C VAL A 95 3.52 18.00 -14.87
N MET A 96 4.23 17.99 -16.00
CA MET A 96 4.53 19.21 -16.76
C MET A 96 5.22 20.27 -15.86
N GLU A 97 4.58 21.41 -15.62
CA GLU A 97 5.08 22.52 -14.80
C GLU A 97 4.60 22.45 -13.33
N GLU A 98 3.70 21.51 -13.02
CA GLU A 98 3.11 21.39 -11.69
C GLU A 98 3.84 20.35 -10.83
N CYS A 99 3.94 20.64 -9.54
CA CYS A 99 4.51 19.77 -8.53
C CYS A 99 3.41 19.32 -7.56
N TYR A 100 3.42 18.01 -7.27
CA TYR A 100 2.52 17.35 -6.33
C TYR A 100 3.33 16.50 -5.35
N PHE A 101 2.76 16.28 -4.18
CA PHE A 101 3.37 15.45 -3.13
C PHE A 101 2.53 14.20 -2.93
N LEU A 102 3.17 13.04 -2.79
CA LEU A 102 2.50 11.77 -2.56
C LEU A 102 2.72 11.34 -1.11
N GLU A 103 1.63 11.09 -0.40
CA GLU A 103 1.65 10.40 0.89
C GLU A 103 0.97 9.05 0.72
N VAL A 104 1.62 7.99 1.18
CA VAL A 104 1.13 6.63 1.12
C VAL A 104 0.65 6.16 2.50
N THR A 105 -0.38 5.33 2.52
CA THR A 105 -0.82 4.60 3.71
C THR A 105 -1.47 3.29 3.33
N CYS A 106 -1.37 2.28 4.19
CA CYS A 106 -2.15 1.06 4.03
C CYS A 106 -3.43 1.11 4.88
N ALA A 107 -4.58 0.79 4.26
CA ALA A 107 -5.78 0.35 4.95
C ALA A 107 -5.66 -1.16 5.15
N VAL A 108 -5.46 -1.57 6.40
CA VAL A 108 -5.14 -2.95 6.78
C VAL A 108 -5.78 -3.24 8.12
N HIS A 109 -6.22 -4.49 8.30
CA HIS A 109 -6.84 -4.94 9.53
C HIS A 109 -5.90 -4.78 10.74
N PRO A 110 -6.39 -4.33 11.91
CA PRO A 110 -5.54 -4.07 13.08
C PRO A 110 -4.72 -5.28 13.55
N LYS A 111 -5.20 -6.50 13.28
CA LYS A 111 -4.56 -7.77 13.66
C LYS A 111 -3.70 -8.39 12.56
N GLU A 112 -3.50 -7.73 11.42
CA GLU A 112 -2.75 -8.33 10.30
C GLU A 112 -1.28 -8.66 10.65
N TYR A 113 -0.68 -7.93 11.58
CA TYR A 113 0.64 -8.31 12.10
C TYR A 113 0.65 -9.67 12.82
N LEU A 114 -0.47 -10.06 13.47
CA LEU A 114 -0.62 -11.36 14.12
C LEU A 114 -0.83 -12.48 13.08
N VAL A 115 -1.56 -12.19 12.00
CA VAL A 115 -1.74 -13.12 10.87
C VAL A 115 -0.37 -13.47 10.28
N ARG A 116 0.44 -12.46 9.97
CA ARG A 116 1.82 -12.65 9.45
C ARG A 116 2.70 -13.42 10.43
N GLU A 117 2.59 -13.16 11.73
CA GLU A 117 3.32 -13.89 12.78
C GLU A 117 2.92 -15.38 12.82
N LEU A 118 1.62 -15.68 12.75
CA LEU A 118 1.11 -17.06 12.71
C LEU A 118 1.55 -17.80 11.44
N LEU A 119 1.39 -17.18 10.26
CA LEU A 119 1.83 -17.77 9.00
C LEU A 119 3.32 -18.13 9.03
N ASN A 120 4.16 -17.30 9.66
CA ASN A 120 5.58 -17.60 9.82
C ASN A 120 5.87 -18.72 10.82
N LYS A 121 5.08 -18.86 11.90
CA LYS A 121 5.31 -19.88 12.94
C LYS A 121 4.79 -21.25 12.59
N GLN A 122 3.60 -21.34 12.02
CA GLN A 122 2.88 -22.61 11.83
C GLN A 122 2.44 -22.88 10.38
N GLY A 123 2.67 -21.94 9.45
CA GLY A 123 2.39 -22.11 8.03
C GLY A 123 0.94 -21.86 7.58
N TYR A 124 0.03 -21.60 8.52
CA TYR A 124 -1.38 -21.31 8.21
C TYR A 124 -1.99 -20.31 9.21
N CYS A 125 -3.04 -19.61 8.78
CA CYS A 125 -3.84 -18.72 9.61
C CYS A 125 -5.25 -18.59 8.99
N TYR A 126 -6.30 -18.49 9.80
CA TYR A 126 -7.61 -18.01 9.34
C TYR A 126 -7.62 -16.47 9.25
N ALA A 127 -8.73 -15.90 8.81
CA ALA A 127 -8.93 -14.46 8.70
C ALA A 127 -8.60 -13.70 9.99
N ALA A 128 -8.16 -12.45 9.85
CA ALA A 128 -7.60 -11.66 10.93
C ALA A 128 -8.56 -11.47 12.12
N ASP A 129 -9.86 -11.40 11.88
CA ASP A 129 -10.91 -11.35 12.91
C ASP A 129 -10.89 -12.57 13.84
N GLY A 130 -10.63 -13.76 13.29
CA GLY A 130 -10.52 -15.03 14.02
C GLY A 130 -9.19 -15.19 14.77
N VAL A 131 -8.27 -14.23 14.65
CA VAL A 131 -6.99 -14.25 15.37
C VAL A 131 -7.15 -13.63 16.75
N LYS A 132 -6.67 -14.33 17.78
CA LYS A 132 -6.65 -13.87 19.17
C LYS A 132 -5.27 -14.05 19.76
N LYS A 133 -4.84 -13.07 20.57
CA LYS A 133 -3.62 -13.17 21.37
C LYS A 133 -3.99 -13.29 22.83
N ILE A 134 -3.64 -14.42 23.45
CA ILE A 134 -3.87 -14.70 24.87
C ILE A 134 -2.50 -14.83 25.52
N GLY A 135 -2.05 -13.77 26.19
CA GLY A 135 -0.69 -13.70 26.72
C GLY A 135 0.36 -13.72 25.61
N LYS A 136 1.20 -14.77 25.60
CA LYS A 136 2.22 -14.99 24.57
C LYS A 136 1.73 -15.85 23.40
N ASP A 137 0.63 -16.56 23.58
CA ASP A 137 0.09 -17.47 22.58
C ASP A 137 -0.83 -16.72 21.62
N ILE A 138 -0.73 -17.08 20.35
CA ILE A 138 -1.60 -16.57 19.30
C ILE A 138 -2.37 -17.77 18.76
N THR A 139 -3.70 -17.67 18.78
CA THR A 139 -4.60 -18.69 18.26
C THR A 139 -5.40 -18.12 17.10
N THR A 140 -5.91 -19.01 16.26
CA THR A 140 -6.73 -18.65 15.09
C THR A 140 -7.91 -19.61 15.02
N GLU A 141 -9.11 -19.08 14.78
CA GLU A 141 -10.33 -19.86 14.61
C GLU A 141 -11.02 -19.48 13.29
N CYS A 142 -11.74 -20.43 12.71
CA CYS A 142 -12.55 -20.16 11.52
C CYS A 142 -13.73 -19.27 11.91
N ILE A 143 -13.99 -18.27 11.08
CA ILE A 143 -15.11 -17.35 11.23
C ILE A 143 -15.91 -17.32 9.93
N SER A 144 -17.21 -17.11 10.05
CA SER A 144 -18.11 -16.83 8.94
C SER A 144 -18.52 -15.37 8.99
N TYR A 145 -18.57 -14.73 7.83
CA TYR A 145 -19.09 -13.37 7.70
C TYR A 145 -20.53 -13.41 7.19
N ASP A 146 -21.34 -12.49 7.70
CA ASP A 146 -22.65 -12.19 7.13
C ASP A 146 -22.43 -11.18 5.98
N ASN A 147 -23.09 -11.39 4.84
CA ASN A 147 -22.66 -10.92 3.50
C ASN A 147 -22.26 -9.43 3.29
N PRO A 148 -22.61 -8.43 4.12
CA PRO A 148 -22.04 -7.08 3.98
C PRO A 148 -21.10 -6.61 5.10
N SER A 149 -20.92 -7.36 6.20
CA SER A 149 -20.25 -6.83 7.40
C SER A 149 -18.76 -6.56 7.17
N PHE A 150 -18.09 -7.36 6.35
CA PHE A 150 -16.68 -7.18 6.02
C PHE A 150 -16.44 -5.92 5.18
N ILE A 151 -17.40 -5.54 4.32
CA ILE A 151 -17.32 -4.32 3.52
C ILE A 151 -17.44 -3.10 4.44
N GLU A 152 -18.41 -3.08 5.35
CA GLU A 152 -18.57 -1.97 6.31
C GLU A 152 -17.33 -1.80 7.17
N HIS A 153 -16.76 -2.91 7.66
CA HIS A 153 -15.51 -2.87 8.41
C HIS A 153 -14.39 -2.21 7.61
N PHE A 154 -14.28 -2.49 6.31
CA PHE A 154 -13.23 -1.94 5.47
C PHE A 154 -13.49 -0.46 5.11
N VAL A 155 -14.76 -0.05 4.96
CA VAL A 155 -15.15 1.37 4.85
C VAL A 155 -14.63 2.15 6.07
N ASP A 156 -14.85 1.62 7.28
CA ASP A 156 -14.36 2.24 8.53
C ASP A 156 -12.83 2.32 8.57
N LEU A 157 -12.13 1.29 8.08
CA LEU A 157 -10.66 1.31 7.99
C LEU A 157 -10.16 2.40 7.04
N ILE A 158 -10.77 2.57 5.87
CA ILE A 158 -10.41 3.62 4.91
C ILE A 158 -10.65 5.00 5.55
N ALA A 159 -11.84 5.23 6.12
CA ALA A 159 -12.20 6.48 6.78
C ALA A 159 -11.21 6.82 7.91
N LEU A 160 -10.85 5.83 8.73
CA LEU A 160 -9.85 5.98 9.79
C LEU A 160 -8.49 6.42 9.24
N ARG A 161 -8.05 5.90 8.09
CA ARG A 161 -6.77 6.31 7.47
C ARG A 161 -6.82 7.73 6.94
N ILE A 162 -7.91 8.12 6.29
CA ILE A 162 -8.13 9.50 5.83
C ILE A 162 -8.04 10.46 7.01
N HIS A 163 -8.85 10.24 8.06
CA HIS A 163 -8.85 11.10 9.25
C HIS A 163 -7.49 11.18 9.95
N LYS A 164 -6.78 10.04 10.10
CA LYS A 164 -5.43 10.05 10.70
C LYS A 164 -4.43 10.88 9.90
N LYS A 165 -4.54 10.88 8.57
CA LYS A 165 -3.65 11.64 7.71
C LYS A 165 -4.05 13.12 7.71
N MET A 166 -5.33 13.46 7.71
CA MET A 166 -5.81 14.86 7.78
C MET A 166 -5.29 15.67 8.98
N VAL A 167 -4.99 15.03 10.10
CA VAL A 167 -4.46 15.72 11.30
C VAL A 167 -3.02 16.22 11.10
N LYS A 168 -2.32 15.72 10.07
CA LYS A 168 -0.96 16.13 9.74
C LYS A 168 -0.95 17.34 8.82
N ASN A 169 0.08 18.16 8.93
CA ASN A 169 0.28 19.34 8.10
C ASN A 169 1.05 19.00 6.82
N TYR A 170 0.32 18.52 5.81
CA TYR A 170 0.87 18.26 4.48
C TYR A 170 0.97 19.55 3.64
N PRO A 171 1.90 19.63 2.68
CA PRO A 171 1.93 20.72 1.72
C PRO A 171 0.62 20.81 0.91
N GLN A 172 0.39 21.97 0.29
CA GLN A 172 -0.66 22.08 -0.72
C GLN A 172 -0.35 21.14 -1.90
N ASN A 173 -1.38 20.63 -2.58
CA ASN A 173 -1.27 19.67 -3.68
C ASN A 173 -0.79 18.26 -3.27
N THR A 174 -0.93 17.88 -1.99
CA THR A 174 -0.70 16.49 -1.57
C THR A 174 -1.81 15.57 -2.04
N ILE A 175 -1.42 14.43 -2.57
CA ILE A 175 -2.26 13.32 -2.99
C ILE A 175 -2.07 12.20 -1.98
N LEU A 176 -3.18 11.70 -1.43
CA LEU A 176 -3.16 10.56 -0.51
C LEU A 176 -3.38 9.27 -1.29
N ILE A 177 -2.43 8.36 -1.22
CA ILE A 177 -2.52 7.01 -1.77
C ILE A 177 -2.87 6.05 -0.63
N ILE A 178 -4.00 5.36 -0.74
CA ILE A 178 -4.43 4.33 0.21
C ILE A 178 -4.35 2.96 -0.48
N CYS A 179 -3.36 2.16 -0.08
CA CYS A 179 -3.26 0.75 -0.46
C CYS A 179 -4.17 -0.08 0.44
N CYS A 180 -5.13 -0.77 -0.15
CA CYS A 180 -6.02 -1.70 0.55
C CYS A 180 -5.34 -3.07 0.62
N GLU A 181 -4.96 -3.49 1.82
CA GLU A 181 -4.58 -4.87 2.12
C GLU A 181 -5.85 -5.60 2.56
N LEU A 182 -6.59 -6.17 1.59
CA LEU A 182 -7.87 -6.83 1.85
C LEU A 182 -7.65 -8.16 2.57
N ASP A 183 -8.37 -8.39 3.67
CA ASP A 183 -8.34 -9.68 4.40
C ASP A 183 -9.08 -10.80 3.66
N ILE A 184 -9.93 -10.43 2.69
CA ILE A 184 -10.78 -11.30 1.88
C ILE A 184 -10.70 -10.81 0.43
N ILE A 185 -10.73 -11.72 -0.54
CA ILE A 185 -10.79 -11.35 -1.96
C ILE A 185 -12.15 -10.75 -2.27
N TYR A 186 -12.17 -9.52 -2.79
CA TYR A 186 -13.40 -8.86 -3.21
C TYR A 186 -13.70 -9.15 -4.68
N LEU A 187 -14.91 -9.60 -4.96
CA LEU A 187 -15.50 -9.62 -6.28
C LEU A 187 -15.72 -8.18 -6.80
N SER A 188 -15.94 -8.03 -8.10
CA SER A 188 -16.17 -6.71 -8.71
C SER A 188 -17.39 -5.98 -8.17
N GLN A 189 -18.45 -6.70 -7.84
CA GLN A 189 -19.63 -6.10 -7.22
C GLN A 189 -19.33 -5.60 -5.80
N GLU A 190 -18.57 -6.36 -5.00
CA GLU A 190 -18.21 -6.00 -3.63
C GLU A 190 -17.28 -4.78 -3.61
N TRP A 191 -16.33 -4.69 -4.54
CA TRP A 191 -15.50 -3.50 -4.72
C TRP A 191 -16.33 -2.26 -5.09
N ASN A 192 -17.30 -2.40 -5.99
CA ASN A 192 -18.17 -1.28 -6.37
C ASN A 192 -19.01 -0.81 -5.17
N ILE A 193 -19.52 -1.74 -4.36
CA ILE A 193 -20.25 -1.41 -3.12
C ILE A 193 -19.33 -0.68 -2.13
N LEU A 194 -18.08 -1.14 -1.98
CA LEU A 194 -17.08 -0.46 -1.14
C LEU A 194 -16.85 0.97 -1.64
N GLU A 195 -16.61 1.16 -2.93
CA GLU A 195 -16.43 2.48 -3.54
C GLU A 195 -17.63 3.39 -3.29
N GLU A 196 -18.85 2.92 -3.57
CA GLU A 196 -20.09 3.67 -3.35
C GLU A 196 -20.22 4.13 -1.90
N LYS A 197 -19.95 3.24 -0.94
CA LYS A 197 -20.03 3.55 0.49
C LYS A 197 -18.97 4.54 0.94
N VAL A 198 -17.71 4.36 0.51
CA VAL A 198 -16.62 5.29 0.84
C VAL A 198 -16.90 6.67 0.27
N ARG A 199 -17.42 6.77 -0.96
CA ARG A 199 -17.86 8.04 -1.55
C ARG A 199 -19.01 8.67 -0.78
N ALA A 200 -19.99 7.87 -0.36
CA ALA A 200 -21.15 8.34 0.40
C ALA A 200 -20.80 8.93 1.78
N LEU A 201 -19.63 8.60 2.33
CA LEU A 201 -19.14 9.24 3.57
C LEU A 201 -18.91 10.75 3.41
N ASN A 202 -18.68 11.23 2.17
CA ASN A 202 -18.44 12.65 1.86
C ASN A 202 -17.45 13.33 2.84
N ILE A 203 -16.32 12.65 3.11
CA ILE A 203 -15.31 13.16 4.04
C ILE A 203 -14.66 14.41 3.44
N GLU A 204 -14.86 15.56 4.07
CA GLU A 204 -14.14 16.79 3.72
C GLU A 204 -12.64 16.61 3.99
N HIS A 205 -11.78 16.94 3.02
CA HIS A 205 -10.34 16.78 3.14
C HIS A 205 -9.55 17.86 2.40
N ASN A 206 -8.28 18.05 2.80
CA ASN A 206 -7.37 19.01 2.18
C ASN A 206 -6.47 18.39 1.09
N PHE A 207 -6.58 17.08 0.85
CA PHE A 207 -5.84 16.41 -0.22
C PHE A 207 -6.37 16.85 -1.59
N LYS A 208 -5.48 16.97 -2.57
CA LYS A 208 -5.83 17.27 -3.96
C LYS A 208 -6.68 16.17 -4.58
N GLU A 209 -6.34 14.92 -4.24
CA GLU A 209 -7.14 13.74 -4.49
C GLU A 209 -6.74 12.64 -3.49
N ILE A 210 -7.65 11.69 -3.28
CA ILE A 210 -7.39 10.45 -2.54
C ILE A 210 -7.52 9.30 -3.54
N PHE A 211 -6.40 8.65 -3.84
CA PHE A 211 -6.33 7.47 -4.70
C PHE A 211 -6.38 6.22 -3.85
N ILE A 212 -7.43 5.41 -4.01
CA ILE A 212 -7.66 4.19 -3.25
C ILE A 212 -7.54 3.02 -4.22
N TYR A 213 -6.74 2.02 -3.89
CA TYR A 213 -6.59 0.84 -4.73
C TYR A 213 -6.39 -0.43 -3.91
N ASP A 214 -6.73 -1.57 -4.50
CA ASP A 214 -6.39 -2.89 -4.00
C ASP A 214 -5.22 -3.47 -4.80
N SER A 215 -4.18 -3.88 -4.08
CA SER A 215 -2.97 -4.49 -4.66
C SER A 215 -3.21 -5.88 -5.26
N SER A 216 -4.31 -6.56 -4.88
CA SER A 216 -4.60 -7.93 -5.33
C SER A 216 -5.42 -7.96 -6.61
N THR A 217 -6.43 -7.09 -6.74
CA THR A 217 -7.32 -7.03 -7.90
C THR A 217 -6.98 -5.91 -8.89
N GLU A 218 -6.01 -5.06 -8.57
CA GLU A 218 -5.65 -3.84 -9.29
C GLU A 218 -6.81 -2.86 -9.52
N LYS A 219 -7.93 -3.05 -8.82
CA LYS A 219 -9.03 -2.09 -8.86
C LYS A 219 -8.63 -0.84 -8.09
N SER A 220 -9.06 0.30 -8.62
CA SER A 220 -8.81 1.59 -8.00
C SER A 220 -9.96 2.55 -8.24
N PHE A 221 -10.09 3.53 -7.36
CA PHE A 221 -10.95 4.68 -7.54
C PHE A 221 -10.32 5.92 -6.92
N THR A 222 -10.78 7.10 -7.32
CA THR A 222 -10.28 8.39 -6.84
C THR A 222 -11.41 9.22 -6.26
N MET A 223 -11.16 9.85 -5.10
CA MET A 223 -11.99 10.89 -4.52
C MET A 223 -11.29 12.25 -4.67
N SER A 224 -12.06 13.32 -4.86
CA SER A 224 -11.58 14.68 -5.05
C SER A 224 -12.30 15.62 -4.11
#